data_AF-A0A522LAF9-F1
#
_entry.id   AF-A0A522LAF9-F1
#
_cell.length_a   1.000
_cell.length_b   1.000
_cell.length_c   1.000
_cell.angle_alpha   90.00
_cell.angle_beta   90.00
_cell.angle_gamma   90.00
#
_symmetry.space_group_name_H-M   'P 1'
#
loop_
_entity.id
_entity.type
_entity.pdbx_description
1 polymer ?
#
loop_
_entity_poly.entity_id
_entity_poly.type
_entity_poly.pdbx_seq_one_letter_code
_entity_poly.pdbx_strand_id
1 'polypeptide(L)'
;MKKPDFLRKIKANEIIDNAGLLFLGLVSLGYVLFYRPFAKLHINLPGLNIPIFIGEILFLLCAILAIPKIITLPKKIINLLIAYAFFIIVKTLIGYINWGPLSFRHAALFYYPLFAVFSYSFFKKGFFNNRFKILLIVLFLFIFKFLTFYYYFILTCSILTFVLIRSYPKREIRYLCYFILLLVFPYRFFFDTARTFMVSNFISLLFILIGFLLILKLKKSHKVAILFLFVAFIVFGAVKIANKDHLKSLIGIGELQKKYKARGMLISERKKHFVARKYEVNLYNPDYEDDIRPNLKFGKIQEFIDQRTKPKNEKKIQVSLPSTSIPEASKSEVSSTNNAEQLAVVQSPLPSTSIPEASKSENTESNEQMPPDQNVLPLNKMPEKRDLETDYANSLFRIFIWQDALNDIMNYKPVFGFDFGKPFLSHSLQVTKWAISDWGRDGWVCFHNGYIDILYRSGVLSIIFFIFILGMLLIMVRKSFQVSSINGILLTGILINWFVAANFLEILEMPYTAIPLWSLFGITFAYLFKNETT
;
A
#
# COMPACT_ATOMS: atom_id res chain seq x y z
N MET A 1 -38.16 37.83 0.39
CA MET A 1 -37.32 36.63 0.64
C MET A 1 -37.36 36.28 2.12
N LYS A 2 -37.77 35.06 2.49
CA LYS A 2 -37.93 34.61 3.88
C LYS A 2 -36.55 34.35 4.52
N LYS A 3 -36.04 35.30 5.33
CA LYS A 3 -34.82 35.17 6.16
C LYS A 3 -34.70 33.86 6.98
N PRO A 4 -35.76 33.27 7.56
CA PRO A 4 -35.60 32.07 8.40
C PRO A 4 -35.11 30.83 7.64
N ASP A 5 -35.51 30.64 6.38
CA ASP A 5 -35.10 29.47 5.58
C ASP A 5 -33.62 29.50 5.22
N PHE A 6 -33.07 30.69 5.00
CA PHE A 6 -31.67 30.89 4.67
C PHE A 6 -30.74 30.55 5.84
N LEU A 7 -31.06 31.04 7.04
CA LEU A 7 -30.27 30.76 8.25
C LEU A 7 -30.28 29.27 8.61
N ARG A 8 -31.42 28.59 8.40
CA ARG A 8 -31.54 27.14 8.63
C ARG A 8 -30.65 26.35 7.68
N LYS A 9 -30.59 26.73 6.40
CA LYS A 9 -29.71 26.10 5.40
C LYS A 9 -28.23 26.27 5.72
N ILE A 10 -27.81 27.46 6.18
CA ILE A 10 -26.43 27.69 6.61
C ILE A 10 -26.06 26.73 7.74
N LYS A 11 -26.84 26.72 8.83
CA LYS A 11 -26.56 25.85 9.99
C LYS A 11 -26.49 24.37 9.62
N ALA A 12 -27.36 23.90 8.73
CA ALA A 12 -27.33 22.51 8.26
C ALA A 12 -26.03 22.16 7.52
N ASN A 13 -25.57 23.04 6.62
CA ASN A 13 -24.30 22.84 5.91
C ASN A 13 -23.10 22.84 6.86
N GLU A 14 -23.11 23.69 7.90
CA GLU A 14 -22.04 23.70 8.91
C GLU A 14 -21.99 22.40 9.71
N ILE A 15 -23.14 21.84 10.07
CA ILE A 15 -23.21 20.56 10.78
C ILE A 15 -22.65 19.44 9.90
N ILE A 16 -23.04 19.40 8.62
CA ILE A 16 -22.54 18.42 7.64
C ILE A 16 -21.02 18.51 7.50
N ASP A 17 -20.47 19.72 7.39
CA ASP A 17 -19.02 19.94 7.26
C ASP A 17 -18.25 19.48 8.48
N ASN A 18 -18.74 19.87 9.67
CA ASN A 18 -18.09 19.49 10.91
C ASN A 18 -18.16 17.97 11.13
N ALA A 19 -19.30 17.33 10.83
CA ALA A 19 -19.48 15.89 10.95
C ALA A 19 -18.57 15.13 9.97
N GLY A 20 -18.54 15.54 8.69
CA GLY A 20 -17.68 14.94 7.67
C GLY A 20 -16.20 15.03 8.02
N LEU A 21 -15.71 16.21 8.42
CA LEU A 21 -14.32 16.39 8.86
C LEU A 21 -14.00 15.59 10.13
N LEU A 22 -14.93 15.52 11.08
CA LEU A 22 -14.75 14.74 12.30
C LEU A 22 -14.63 13.24 12.01
N PHE A 23 -15.52 12.67 11.19
CA PHE A 23 -15.45 11.25 10.81
C PHE A 23 -14.17 10.92 10.06
N LEU A 24 -13.78 11.74 9.08
CA LEU A 24 -12.51 11.57 8.36
C LEU A 24 -11.31 11.63 9.31
N GLY A 25 -11.31 12.59 10.24
CA GLY A 25 -10.25 12.78 11.23
C GLY A 25 -10.15 11.61 12.22
N LEU A 26 -11.28 11.15 12.77
CA LEU A 26 -11.32 10.05 13.75
C LEU A 26 -10.87 8.73 13.13
N VAL A 27 -11.38 8.37 11.94
CA VAL A 27 -10.97 7.14 11.26
C VAL A 27 -9.51 7.22 10.81
N SER A 28 -9.05 8.37 10.31
CA SER A 28 -7.63 8.57 9.98
C SER A 28 -6.74 8.44 11.22
N LEU A 29 -7.16 8.96 12.37
CA LEU A 29 -6.46 8.79 13.64
C LEU A 29 -6.42 7.31 14.06
N GLY A 30 -7.53 6.58 13.92
CA GLY A 30 -7.59 5.14 14.15
C GLY A 30 -6.58 4.38 13.27
N TYR A 31 -6.46 4.72 11.99
CA TYR A 31 -5.44 4.14 11.10
C TYR A 31 -4.01 4.49 11.51
N VAL A 32 -3.76 5.71 11.99
CA VAL A 32 -2.42 6.10 12.48
C VAL A 32 -2.03 5.28 13.71
N LEU A 33 -2.94 5.15 14.68
CA LEU A 33 -2.67 4.52 15.97
C LEU A 33 -2.62 2.99 15.88
N PHE A 34 -3.56 2.40 15.14
CA PHE A 34 -3.80 0.95 15.16
C PHE A 34 -3.53 0.28 13.82
N TYR A 35 -3.23 1.02 12.74
CA TYR A 35 -2.80 0.51 11.44
C TYR A 35 -3.69 -0.63 10.89
N ARG A 36 -3.11 -1.83 10.72
CA ARG A 36 -3.77 -3.04 10.18
C ARG A 36 -4.92 -3.53 11.07
N PRO A 37 -4.75 -3.76 12.39
CA PRO A 37 -5.85 -4.13 13.28
C PRO A 37 -7.13 -3.32 13.09
N PHE A 38 -7.02 -1.99 13.01
CA PHE A 38 -8.19 -1.14 12.82
C PHE A 38 -8.78 -1.23 11.42
N ALA A 39 -7.94 -1.35 10.39
CA ALA A 39 -8.42 -1.58 9.01
C ALA A 39 -9.12 -2.93 8.80
N LYS A 40 -8.85 -3.91 9.65
CA LYS A 40 -9.52 -5.22 9.61
C LYS A 40 -10.90 -5.21 10.28
N LEU A 41 -11.26 -4.15 11.02
CA LEU A 41 -12.60 -4.04 11.60
C LEU A 41 -13.64 -4.03 10.48
N HIS A 42 -14.59 -4.95 10.54
CA HIS A 42 -15.60 -5.13 9.50
C HIS A 42 -16.92 -5.63 10.08
N ILE A 43 -17.98 -5.51 9.27
CA ILE A 43 -19.27 -6.16 9.50
C ILE A 43 -19.52 -7.16 8.38
N ASN A 44 -20.18 -8.28 8.71
CA ASN A 44 -20.63 -9.28 7.75
C ASN A 44 -22.15 -9.16 7.61
N LEU A 45 -22.64 -8.94 6.39
CA LEU A 45 -24.08 -8.86 6.12
C LEU A 45 -24.59 -10.21 5.60
N PRO A 46 -25.77 -10.68 6.04
CA PRO A 46 -26.39 -11.88 5.48
C PRO A 46 -26.54 -11.76 3.96
N GLY A 47 -26.06 -12.77 3.22
CA GLY A 47 -26.12 -12.80 1.75
C GLY A 47 -24.95 -12.12 1.03
N LEU A 48 -24.06 -11.41 1.74
CA LEU A 48 -22.77 -10.98 1.20
C LEU A 48 -21.67 -11.92 1.67
N ASN A 49 -20.92 -12.50 0.73
CA ASN A 49 -19.70 -13.28 1.01
C ASN A 49 -18.45 -12.39 1.17
N ILE A 50 -18.62 -11.09 1.41
CA ILE A 50 -17.54 -10.11 1.51
C ILE A 50 -17.72 -9.27 2.78
N PRO A 51 -16.68 -9.14 3.62
CA PRO A 51 -16.70 -8.23 4.75
C PRO A 51 -16.75 -6.77 4.30
N ILE A 52 -17.55 -5.95 4.97
CA ILE A 52 -17.58 -4.49 4.78
C ILE A 52 -16.68 -3.88 5.85
N PHE A 53 -15.48 -3.42 5.48
CA PHE A 53 -14.53 -2.87 6.43
C PHE A 53 -14.88 -1.42 6.83
N ILE A 54 -14.22 -0.96 7.89
CA ILE A 54 -14.41 0.40 8.43
C ILE A 54 -14.16 1.50 7.39
N GLY A 55 -13.29 1.25 6.40
CA GLY A 55 -13.03 2.16 5.28
C GLY A 55 -14.24 2.34 4.37
N GLU A 56 -14.93 1.26 4.01
CA GLU A 56 -16.14 1.26 3.20
C GLU A 56 -17.34 1.84 3.96
N ILE A 57 -17.45 1.56 5.26
CA ILE A 57 -18.45 2.20 6.13
C ILE A 57 -18.25 3.72 6.13
N LEU A 58 -17.02 4.18 6.36
CA LEU A 58 -16.70 5.61 6.30
C LEU A 58 -17.01 6.19 4.91
N PHE A 59 -16.66 5.47 3.83
CA PHE A 59 -16.92 5.92 2.47
C PHE A 59 -18.42 6.17 2.24
N LEU A 60 -19.28 5.23 2.66
CA LEU A 60 -20.73 5.36 2.55
C LEU A 60 -21.25 6.55 3.35
N LEU A 61 -20.79 6.72 4.59
CA LEU A 61 -21.17 7.86 5.45
C LEU A 61 -20.77 9.20 4.81
N CYS A 62 -19.53 9.30 4.31
CA CYS A 62 -19.06 10.49 3.61
C CYS A 62 -19.84 10.76 2.32
N ALA A 63 -20.16 9.71 1.55
CA ALA A 63 -20.96 9.86 0.33
C ALA A 63 -22.34 10.45 0.64
N ILE A 64 -23.05 9.89 1.63
CA ILE A 64 -24.37 10.38 2.07
C ILE A 64 -24.30 11.85 2.52
N LEU A 65 -23.33 12.18 3.39
CA LEU A 65 -23.14 13.55 3.87
C LEU A 65 -22.77 14.53 2.74
N ALA A 66 -22.07 14.06 1.71
CA ALA A 66 -21.63 14.88 0.59
C ALA A 66 -22.72 15.14 -0.46
N ILE A 67 -23.82 14.36 -0.51
CA ILE A 67 -24.89 14.50 -1.53
C ILE A 67 -25.37 15.96 -1.66
N PRO A 68 -25.80 16.67 -0.60
CA PRO A 68 -26.31 18.04 -0.71
C PRO A 68 -25.30 19.03 -1.27
N LYS A 69 -23.99 18.71 -1.17
CA LYS A 69 -22.90 19.54 -1.67
C LYS A 69 -22.53 19.17 -3.11
N ILE A 70 -22.46 17.89 -3.42
CA ILE A 70 -22.12 17.40 -4.76
C ILE A 70 -23.14 17.89 -5.80
N ILE A 71 -24.43 17.93 -5.46
CA ILE A 71 -25.48 18.46 -6.36
C ILE A 71 -25.31 19.95 -6.68
N THR A 72 -24.54 20.71 -5.89
CA THR A 72 -24.27 22.12 -6.14
C THR A 72 -23.02 22.34 -7.00
N LEU A 73 -22.27 21.28 -7.30
CA LEU A 73 -21.10 21.38 -8.17
C LEU A 73 -21.50 21.69 -9.61
N PRO A 74 -20.60 22.29 -10.41
CA PRO A 74 -20.82 22.45 -11.84
C PRO A 74 -21.20 21.12 -12.51
N LYS A 75 -22.22 21.13 -13.39
CA LYS A 75 -22.71 19.94 -14.12
C LYS A 75 -21.58 19.10 -14.76
N LYS A 76 -20.56 19.76 -15.32
CA LYS A 76 -19.39 19.09 -15.91
C LYS A 76 -18.63 18.22 -14.89
N ILE A 77 -18.47 18.71 -13.66
CA ILE A 77 -17.79 17.98 -12.58
C ILE A 77 -18.67 16.82 -12.11
N ILE A 78 -19.98 17.04 -11.95
CA ILE A 78 -20.93 15.97 -11.59
C ILE A 78 -20.89 14.85 -12.62
N ASN A 79 -20.96 15.18 -13.92
CA ASN A 79 -20.91 14.20 -15.00
C ASN A 79 -19.58 13.41 -14.99
N LEU A 80 -18.45 14.07 -14.71
CA LEU A 80 -17.15 13.41 -14.57
C LEU A 80 -17.14 12.44 -13.38
N LEU A 81 -17.67 12.84 -12.22
CA LEU A 81 -17.77 11.97 -11.04
C LEU A 81 -18.69 10.77 -11.30
N ILE A 82 -19.82 10.97 -11.99
CA ILE A 82 -20.73 9.90 -12.37
C ILE A 82 -20.04 8.93 -13.34
N ALA A 83 -19.38 9.43 -14.37
CA ALA A 83 -18.64 8.59 -15.33
C ALA A 83 -17.52 7.79 -14.64
N TYR A 84 -16.81 8.41 -13.69
CA TYR A 84 -15.79 7.75 -12.89
C TYR A 84 -16.37 6.66 -11.98
N ALA A 85 -17.44 6.96 -11.25
CA ALA A 85 -18.14 5.98 -10.41
C ALA A 85 -18.69 4.82 -11.25
N PHE A 86 -19.28 5.12 -12.42
CA PHE A 86 -19.77 4.11 -13.35
C PHE A 86 -18.65 3.18 -13.82
N PHE A 87 -17.48 3.73 -14.21
CA PHE A 87 -16.31 2.94 -14.57
C PHE A 87 -15.91 1.96 -13.45
N ILE A 88 -15.79 2.44 -12.21
CA ILE A 88 -15.41 1.62 -11.06
C ILE A 88 -16.45 0.51 -10.83
N ILE A 89 -17.73 0.85 -10.81
CA ILE A 89 -18.82 -0.10 -10.56
C ILE A 89 -18.82 -1.19 -11.64
N VAL A 90 -18.79 -0.82 -12.92
CA VAL A 90 -18.80 -1.79 -14.03
C VAL A 90 -17.59 -2.73 -13.96
N LYS A 91 -16.38 -2.20 -13.78
CA LYS A 91 -15.15 -3.00 -13.64
C LYS A 91 -15.20 -3.92 -12.42
N THR A 92 -15.75 -3.45 -11.30
CA THR A 92 -15.86 -4.24 -10.06
C THR A 92 -16.86 -5.39 -10.22
N LEU A 93 -18.01 -5.14 -10.85
CA LEU A 93 -19.03 -6.16 -11.08
C LEU A 93 -18.56 -7.22 -12.07
N ILE A 94 -17.97 -6.84 -13.20
CA ILE A 94 -17.36 -7.78 -14.15
C ILE A 94 -16.26 -8.59 -13.45
N GLY A 95 -15.41 -7.91 -12.69
CA GLY A 95 -14.36 -8.54 -11.91
C GLY A 95 -14.88 -9.52 -10.86
N TYR A 96 -15.98 -9.18 -10.20
CA TYR A 96 -16.60 -10.03 -9.17
C TYR A 96 -17.18 -11.31 -9.79
N ILE A 97 -17.85 -11.19 -10.93
CA ILE A 97 -18.39 -12.35 -11.66
C ILE A 97 -17.26 -13.30 -12.08
N ASN A 98 -16.14 -12.75 -12.56
CA ASN A 98 -15.04 -13.55 -13.11
C ASN A 98 -14.06 -14.08 -12.05
N TRP A 99 -13.81 -13.31 -10.99
CA TRP A 99 -12.69 -13.51 -10.06
C TRP A 99 -13.08 -13.42 -8.58
N GLY A 100 -14.37 -13.22 -8.28
CA GLY A 100 -14.88 -13.20 -6.92
C GLY A 100 -14.51 -11.94 -6.10
N PRO A 101 -14.55 -12.04 -4.77
CA PRO A 101 -14.46 -10.90 -3.84
C PRO A 101 -13.22 -10.02 -3.99
N LEU A 102 -12.11 -10.55 -4.53
CA LEU A 102 -10.88 -9.79 -4.74
C LEU A 102 -11.07 -8.58 -5.68
N SER A 103 -12.15 -8.55 -6.47
CA SER A 103 -12.49 -7.38 -7.30
C SER A 103 -12.78 -6.12 -6.48
N PHE A 104 -13.41 -6.24 -5.30
CA PHE A 104 -13.73 -5.11 -4.43
C PHE A 104 -12.50 -4.50 -3.78
N ARG A 105 -11.52 -5.34 -3.41
CA ARG A 105 -10.21 -4.85 -2.93
C ARG A 105 -9.50 -4.03 -4.01
N HIS A 106 -9.45 -4.52 -5.24
CA HIS A 106 -8.85 -3.75 -6.33
C HIS A 106 -9.66 -2.50 -6.71
N ALA A 107 -10.98 -2.51 -6.51
CA ALA A 107 -11.81 -1.33 -6.70
C ALA A 107 -11.45 -0.19 -5.72
N ALA A 108 -10.98 -0.54 -4.51
CA ALA A 108 -10.57 0.41 -3.47
C ALA A 108 -9.50 1.39 -3.92
N LEU A 109 -8.55 0.89 -4.73
CA LEU A 109 -7.52 1.68 -5.38
C LEU A 109 -8.09 2.88 -6.18
N PHE A 110 -9.30 2.74 -6.71
CA PHE A 110 -9.96 3.75 -7.55
C PHE A 110 -11.03 4.55 -6.82
N TYR A 111 -11.73 3.99 -5.83
CA TYR A 111 -12.72 4.81 -5.10
C TYR A 111 -12.10 5.59 -3.93
N TYR A 112 -10.94 5.20 -3.38
CA TYR A 112 -10.27 5.98 -2.33
C TYR A 112 -9.89 7.43 -2.72
N PRO A 113 -9.48 7.74 -3.96
CA PRO A 113 -9.35 9.12 -4.43
C PRO A 113 -10.58 10.01 -4.20
N LEU A 114 -11.80 9.45 -4.11
CA LEU A 114 -13.00 10.23 -3.79
C LEU A 114 -12.98 10.81 -2.37
N PHE A 115 -12.16 10.28 -1.45
CA PHE A 115 -11.91 10.92 -0.15
C PHE A 115 -11.28 12.31 -0.30
N ALA A 116 -10.56 12.59 -1.39
CA ALA A 116 -10.10 13.94 -1.70
C ALA A 116 -11.28 14.87 -2.06
N VAL A 117 -12.29 14.36 -2.76
CA VAL A 117 -13.52 15.11 -3.09
C VAL A 117 -14.35 15.36 -1.84
N PHE A 118 -14.54 14.35 -0.99
CA PHE A 118 -15.26 14.48 0.28
C PHE A 118 -14.56 15.45 1.22
N SER A 119 -13.26 15.31 1.44
CA SER A 119 -12.52 16.21 2.32
C SER A 119 -12.48 17.65 1.80
N TYR A 120 -12.38 17.85 0.48
CA TYR A 120 -12.53 19.17 -0.14
C TYR A 120 -13.92 19.78 0.11
N SER A 121 -14.99 18.99 -0.05
CA SER A 121 -16.37 19.45 0.10
C SER A 121 -16.70 19.80 1.56
N PHE A 122 -16.19 19.02 2.52
CA PHE A 122 -16.35 19.25 3.95
C PHE A 122 -15.42 20.32 4.53
N PHE A 123 -14.36 20.69 3.82
CA PHE A 123 -13.37 21.63 4.36
C PHE A 123 -13.97 23.01 4.67
N LYS A 124 -13.87 23.39 5.95
CA LYS A 124 -14.23 24.71 6.46
C LYS A 124 -13.13 25.21 7.39
N LYS A 125 -12.56 26.39 7.11
CA LYS A 125 -11.50 26.98 7.95
C LYS A 125 -11.93 27.17 9.42
N GLY A 126 -13.19 27.55 9.62
CA GLY A 126 -13.78 27.75 10.95
C GLY A 126 -13.89 26.49 11.82
N PHE A 127 -13.78 25.28 11.24
CA PHE A 127 -13.72 24.03 12.00
C PHE A 127 -12.51 24.00 12.93
N PHE A 128 -11.36 24.52 12.46
CA PHE A 128 -10.12 24.60 13.23
C PHE A 128 -10.07 25.88 14.08
N ASN A 129 -11.05 26.05 14.97
CA ASN A 129 -11.03 27.13 15.96
C ASN A 129 -9.86 26.95 16.95
N ASN A 130 -9.54 27.98 17.74
CA ASN A 130 -8.38 27.94 18.63
C ASN A 130 -8.46 26.83 19.69
N ARG A 131 -9.66 26.51 20.20
CA ARG A 131 -9.86 25.43 21.18
C ARG A 131 -9.58 24.06 20.55
N PHE A 132 -10.08 23.85 19.33
CA PHE A 132 -9.84 22.61 18.61
C PHE A 132 -8.38 22.46 18.18
N LYS A 133 -7.74 23.55 17.72
CA LYS A 133 -6.29 23.55 17.43
C LYS A 133 -5.45 23.13 18.63
N ILE A 134 -5.68 23.70 19.81
CA ILE A 134 -4.89 23.34 21.00
C ILE A 134 -5.16 21.89 21.42
N LEU A 135 -6.41 21.41 21.31
CA LEU A 135 -6.75 20.01 21.56
C LEU A 135 -5.95 19.08 20.63
N LEU A 136 -5.92 19.36 19.32
CA LEU A 136 -5.15 18.55 18.36
C LEU A 136 -3.64 18.63 18.60
N ILE A 137 -3.11 19.80 18.97
CA ILE A 137 -1.68 19.94 19.33
C ILE A 137 -1.35 19.05 20.53
N VAL A 138 -2.13 19.14 21.61
CA VAL A 138 -1.94 18.32 22.81
C VAL A 138 -2.07 16.83 22.48
N LEU A 139 -3.06 16.46 21.67
CA LEU A 139 -3.25 15.08 21.22
C LEU A 139 -2.03 14.56 20.46
N PHE A 140 -1.49 15.29 19.47
CA PHE A 140 -0.32 14.83 18.73
C PHE A 140 0.95 14.76 19.60
N LEU A 141 1.16 15.74 20.50
CA LEU A 141 2.28 15.69 21.45
C LEU A 141 2.15 14.49 22.41
N PHE A 142 0.93 14.17 22.84
CA PHE A 142 0.64 12.98 23.64
C PHE A 142 0.92 11.69 22.86
N ILE A 143 0.46 11.61 21.61
CA ILE A 143 0.74 10.47 20.72
C ILE A 143 2.25 10.25 20.58
N PHE A 144 3.03 11.30 20.29
CA PHE A 144 4.48 11.17 20.16
C PHE A 144 5.18 10.70 21.43
N LYS A 145 4.70 11.12 22.61
CA LYS A 145 5.33 10.81 23.89
C LYS A 145 4.94 9.44 24.44
N PHE A 146 3.66 9.07 24.34
CA PHE A 146 3.08 7.98 25.10
C PHE A 146 2.53 6.84 24.26
N LEU A 147 2.19 7.07 22.99
CA LEU A 147 1.61 6.04 22.14
C LEU A 147 2.62 5.51 21.13
N THR A 148 2.64 4.19 20.96
CA THR A 148 3.25 3.58 19.79
C THR A 148 2.29 3.70 18.63
N PHE A 149 2.72 4.32 17.54
CA PHE A 149 1.94 4.41 16.32
C PHE A 149 2.82 4.06 15.12
N TYR A 150 2.19 3.82 13.98
CA TYR A 150 2.92 3.29 12.85
C TYR A 150 3.88 4.34 12.24
N TYR A 151 5.16 3.97 12.15
CA TYR A 151 6.25 4.91 11.91
C TYR A 151 6.22 5.57 10.52
N TYR A 152 5.45 5.03 9.56
CA TYR A 152 5.21 5.67 8.25
C TYR A 152 4.50 7.03 8.40
N PHE A 153 3.76 7.26 9.48
CA PHE A 153 3.05 8.52 9.72
C PHE A 153 3.88 9.58 10.44
N ILE A 154 5.10 9.29 10.89
CA ILE A 154 5.90 10.21 11.73
C ILE A 154 6.08 11.57 11.05
N LEU A 155 6.55 11.60 9.79
CA LEU A 155 6.75 12.86 9.09
C LEU A 155 5.42 13.62 8.91
N THR A 156 4.36 12.89 8.53
CA THR A 156 3.01 13.45 8.34
C THR A 156 2.50 14.11 9.62
N CYS A 157 2.46 13.36 10.73
CA CYS A 157 2.01 13.87 12.03
C CYS A 157 2.88 15.03 12.51
N SER A 158 4.19 14.99 12.27
CA SER A 158 5.11 16.04 12.72
C SER A 158 4.87 17.34 11.96
N ILE A 159 4.71 17.26 10.63
CA ILE A 159 4.40 18.43 9.82
C ILE A 159 3.00 18.96 10.16
N LEU A 160 1.99 18.10 10.33
CA LEU A 160 0.65 18.53 10.75
C LEU A 160 0.68 19.22 12.12
N THR A 161 1.44 18.68 13.08
CA THR A 161 1.64 19.32 14.39
C THR A 161 2.30 20.68 14.24
N PHE A 162 3.34 20.80 13.40
CA PHE A 162 3.98 22.08 13.12
C PHE A 162 2.99 23.09 12.48
N VAL A 163 2.18 22.67 11.51
CA VAL A 163 1.14 23.50 10.88
C VAL A 163 0.13 23.98 11.92
N LEU A 164 -0.33 23.11 12.82
CA LEU A 164 -1.26 23.45 13.89
C LEU A 164 -0.65 24.45 14.88
N ILE A 165 0.57 24.20 15.37
CA ILE A 165 1.30 25.11 16.26
C ILE A 165 1.46 26.47 15.58
N ARG A 166 1.97 26.51 14.34
CA ARG A 166 2.17 27.76 13.59
C ARG A 166 0.90 28.59 13.47
N SER A 167 -0.23 27.92 13.24
CA SER A 167 -1.55 28.52 13.00
C SER A 167 -2.26 28.95 14.29
N TYR A 168 -1.65 28.76 15.45
CA TYR A 168 -2.16 29.23 16.73
C TYR A 168 -1.79 30.71 16.97
N PRO A 169 -2.70 31.57 17.48
CA PRO A 169 -2.47 33.01 17.52
C PRO A 169 -1.47 33.46 18.59
N LYS A 170 -1.44 32.83 19.77
CA LYS A 170 -0.58 33.28 20.89
C LYS A 170 0.87 32.82 20.70
N ARG A 171 1.81 33.77 20.65
CA ARG A 171 3.21 33.53 20.28
C ARG A 171 3.95 32.68 21.31
N GLU A 172 3.68 32.90 22.59
CA GLU A 172 4.30 32.23 23.74
C GLU A 172 3.97 30.74 23.71
N ILE A 173 2.67 30.43 23.53
CA ILE A 173 2.18 29.05 23.42
C ILE A 173 2.82 28.35 22.22
N ARG A 174 2.99 29.05 21.09
CA ARG A 174 3.66 28.45 19.92
C ARG A 174 5.09 28.02 20.21
N TYR A 175 5.89 28.90 20.82
CA TYR A 175 7.28 28.56 21.12
C TYR A 175 7.39 27.45 22.15
N LEU A 176 6.53 27.46 23.18
CA LEU A 176 6.44 26.37 24.13
C LEU A 176 6.10 25.04 23.42
N CYS A 177 5.09 25.02 22.56
CA CYS A 177 4.72 23.81 21.82
C CYS A 177 5.80 23.35 20.84
N TYR A 178 6.52 24.25 20.17
CA TYR A 178 7.67 23.86 19.32
C TYR A 178 8.78 23.22 20.14
N PHE A 179 9.10 23.79 21.31
CA PHE A 179 10.08 23.22 22.21
C PHE A 179 9.66 21.81 22.68
N ILE A 180 8.41 21.64 23.11
CA ILE A 180 7.88 20.33 23.49
C ILE A 180 7.93 19.36 22.31
N LEU A 181 7.53 19.79 21.10
CA LEU A 181 7.59 18.96 19.89
C LEU A 181 9.01 18.45 19.64
N LEU A 182 10.03 19.31 19.76
CA LEU A 182 11.43 18.92 19.62
C LEU A 182 11.86 17.90 20.68
N LEU A 183 11.36 18.00 21.93
CA LEU A 183 11.68 17.04 22.98
C LEU A 183 11.01 15.68 22.80
N VAL A 184 9.78 15.65 22.27
CA VAL A 184 9.00 14.41 22.13
C VAL A 184 9.10 13.78 20.74
N PHE A 185 9.75 14.43 19.78
CA PHE A 185 9.84 13.93 18.41
C PHE A 185 10.53 12.56 18.38
N PRO A 186 9.95 11.54 17.71
CA PRO A 186 10.51 10.18 17.67
C PRO A 186 11.69 10.07 16.70
N TYR A 187 12.81 10.75 16.99
CA TYR A 187 14.00 10.85 16.11
C TYR A 187 14.51 9.48 15.65
N ARG A 188 14.49 8.49 16.53
CA ARG A 188 14.92 7.12 16.21
C ARG A 188 14.14 6.56 15.02
N PHE A 189 12.82 6.54 15.12
CA PHE A 189 11.95 5.97 14.09
C PHE A 189 11.92 6.81 12.81
N PHE A 190 12.29 8.10 12.87
CA PHE A 190 12.40 8.94 11.69
C PHE A 190 13.55 8.50 10.77
N PHE A 191 14.71 8.15 11.35
CA PHE A 191 15.89 7.70 10.61
C PHE A 191 15.99 6.18 10.49
N ASP A 192 15.40 5.43 11.42
CA ASP A 192 15.33 3.96 11.42
C ASP A 192 13.95 3.49 10.94
N THR A 193 13.62 3.84 9.70
CA THR A 193 12.37 3.47 9.00
C THR A 193 12.66 2.58 7.79
N ALA A 194 11.62 2.12 7.10
CA ALA A 194 11.75 1.41 5.84
C ALA A 194 12.52 2.28 4.83
N ARG A 195 13.38 1.65 4.01
CA ARG A 195 14.25 2.33 3.02
C ARG A 195 13.49 3.31 2.13
N THR A 196 12.33 2.89 1.64
CA THR A 196 11.41 3.72 0.87
C THR A 196 11.02 5.00 1.59
N PHE A 197 10.71 4.91 2.89
CA PHE A 197 10.32 6.07 3.69
C PHE A 197 11.51 6.96 4.03
N MET A 198 12.73 6.43 4.16
CA MET A 198 13.92 7.27 4.29
C MET A 198 14.10 8.16 3.05
N VAL A 199 13.99 7.56 1.86
CA VAL A 199 14.09 8.28 0.58
C VAL A 199 12.96 9.31 0.45
N SER A 200 11.71 8.92 0.74
CA SER A 200 10.60 9.85 0.66
C SER A 200 10.67 10.96 1.70
N ASN A 201 11.14 10.68 2.93
CA ASN A 201 11.34 11.67 3.98
C ASN A 201 12.38 12.68 3.54
N PHE A 202 13.50 12.20 2.99
CA PHE A 202 14.56 13.07 2.46
C PHE A 202 14.07 13.98 1.34
N ILE A 203 13.38 13.44 0.33
CA ILE A 203 12.86 14.24 -0.81
C ILE A 203 11.84 15.28 -0.32
N SER A 204 10.94 14.89 0.58
CA SER A 204 9.96 15.81 1.17
C SER A 204 10.62 16.93 1.99
N LEU A 205 11.59 16.59 2.84
CA LEU A 205 12.33 17.56 3.63
C LEU A 205 13.15 18.51 2.75
N LEU A 206 13.77 18.01 1.67
CA LEU A 206 14.49 18.83 0.71
C LEU A 206 13.54 19.81 0.01
N PHE A 207 12.35 19.35 -0.41
CA PHE A 207 11.32 20.22 -0.97
C PHE A 207 10.90 21.32 0.02
N ILE A 208 10.64 20.97 1.28
CA ILE A 208 10.26 21.92 2.33
C ILE A 208 11.37 22.94 2.58
N LEU A 209 12.63 22.50 2.65
CA LEU A 209 13.79 23.37 2.80
C LEU A 209 13.90 24.37 1.65
N ILE A 210 13.86 23.90 0.40
CA ILE A 210 13.90 24.76 -0.78
C ILE A 210 12.72 25.74 -0.74
N GLY A 211 11.52 25.24 -0.42
CA GLY A 211 10.33 26.06 -0.25
C GLY A 211 10.51 27.20 0.76
N PHE A 212 11.08 26.90 1.93
CA PHE A 212 11.41 27.90 2.94
C PHE A 212 12.46 28.90 2.47
N LEU A 213 13.54 28.44 1.85
CA LEU A 213 14.61 29.32 1.38
C LEU A 213 14.15 30.27 0.27
N LEU A 214 13.17 29.88 -0.54
CA LEU A 214 12.57 30.69 -1.59
C LEU A 214 11.52 31.68 -1.06
N ILE A 215 10.64 31.23 -0.15
CA ILE A 215 9.54 32.07 0.38
C ILE A 215 10.02 33.05 1.45
N LEU A 216 10.93 32.62 2.33
CA LEU A 216 11.41 33.48 3.40
C LEU A 216 12.41 34.51 2.85
N LYS A 217 12.12 35.80 3.04
CA LYS A 217 12.99 36.93 2.71
C LYS A 217 14.19 37.05 3.68
N LEU A 218 14.94 35.95 3.84
CA LEU A 218 16.11 35.89 4.72
C LEU A 218 17.36 36.47 4.04
N LYS A 219 18.25 37.05 4.85
CA LYS A 219 19.60 37.43 4.36
C LYS A 219 20.36 36.19 3.89
N LYS A 220 21.27 36.35 2.92
CA LYS A 220 22.09 35.26 2.35
C LYS A 220 22.79 34.42 3.42
N SER A 221 23.35 35.06 4.45
CA SER A 221 24.02 34.38 5.58
C SER A 221 23.09 33.42 6.33
N HIS A 222 21.85 33.83 6.63
CA HIS A 222 20.86 32.98 7.29
C HIS A 222 20.42 31.80 6.40
N LYS A 223 20.29 32.01 5.08
CA LYS A 223 19.98 30.92 4.13
C LYS A 223 21.07 29.86 4.13
N VAL A 224 22.35 30.27 4.11
CA VAL A 224 23.50 29.38 4.18
C VAL A 224 23.53 28.64 5.53
N ALA A 225 23.28 29.34 6.65
CA ALA A 225 23.24 28.72 7.97
C ALA A 225 22.13 27.66 8.09
N ILE A 226 20.92 27.93 7.57
CA ILE A 226 19.81 26.97 7.56
C ILE A 226 20.16 25.75 6.70
N LEU A 227 20.74 25.95 5.50
CA LEU A 227 21.18 24.86 4.64
C LEU A 227 22.24 24.00 5.33
N PHE A 228 23.22 24.62 5.99
CA PHE A 228 24.24 23.92 6.76
C PHE A 228 23.64 23.09 7.90
N LEU A 229 22.76 23.69 8.71
CA LEU A 229 22.07 22.99 9.80
C LEU A 229 21.23 21.81 9.30
N PHE A 230 20.57 21.97 8.15
CA PHE A 230 19.83 20.90 7.52
C PHE A 230 20.73 19.73 7.11
N VAL A 231 21.82 20.01 6.39
CA VAL A 231 22.79 18.98 5.98
C VAL A 231 23.40 18.31 7.20
N ALA A 232 23.79 19.08 8.22
CA ALA A 232 24.33 18.55 9.47
C ALA A 232 23.33 17.62 10.17
N PHE A 233 22.04 17.99 10.22
CA PHE A 233 20.98 17.16 10.79
C PHE A 233 20.81 15.83 10.03
N ILE A 234 20.77 15.87 8.69
CA ILE A 234 20.65 14.67 7.85
C ILE A 234 21.87 13.75 8.04
N VAL A 235 23.08 14.31 7.99
CA VAL A 235 24.34 13.55 8.18
C VAL A 235 24.40 12.95 9.58
N PHE A 236 24.08 13.73 10.61
CA PHE A 236 24.06 13.25 11.99
C PHE A 236 23.06 12.10 12.16
N GLY A 237 21.84 12.26 11.67
CA GLY A 237 20.82 11.21 11.75
C GLY A 237 21.21 9.95 10.98
N ALA A 238 21.77 10.10 9.77
CA ALA A 238 22.25 8.96 8.99
C ALA A 238 23.41 8.22 9.68
N VAL A 239 24.36 8.93 10.28
CA VAL A 239 25.56 8.32 10.89
C VAL A 239 25.27 7.73 12.27
N LYS A 240 24.46 8.42 13.09
CA LYS A 240 24.27 8.07 14.50
C LYS A 240 23.01 7.25 14.78
N ILE A 241 21.97 7.39 13.96
CA ILE A 241 20.64 6.84 14.26
C ILE A 241 20.25 5.76 13.24
N ALA A 242 20.44 6.00 11.95
CA ALA A 242 19.98 5.08 10.91
C ALA A 242 20.70 3.73 10.94
N ASN A 243 20.00 2.67 10.52
CA ASN A 243 20.60 1.36 10.32
C ASN A 243 21.65 1.41 9.19
N LYS A 244 22.90 1.10 9.51
CA LYS A 244 24.03 1.12 8.57
C LYS A 244 23.81 0.18 7.38
N ASP A 245 23.17 -0.97 7.58
CA ASP A 245 22.94 -1.95 6.51
C ASP A 245 21.87 -1.44 5.54
N HIS A 246 20.82 -0.81 6.05
CA HIS A 246 19.82 -0.15 5.21
C HIS A 246 20.48 0.95 4.35
N LEU A 247 21.33 1.80 4.93
CA LEU A 247 22.05 2.84 4.19
C LEU A 247 23.01 2.28 3.14
N LYS A 248 23.77 1.23 3.49
CA LYS A 248 24.65 0.54 2.54
C LYS A 248 23.87 -0.03 1.37
N SER A 249 22.71 -0.64 1.62
CA SER A 249 21.88 -1.22 0.56
C SER A 249 21.34 -0.16 -0.43
N LEU A 250 21.16 1.09 -0.01
CA LEU A 250 20.75 2.20 -0.88
C LEU A 250 21.84 2.60 -1.87
N ILE A 251 23.11 2.44 -1.48
CA ILE A 251 24.28 2.82 -2.29
C ILE A 251 24.80 1.62 -3.11
N GLY A 252 24.59 0.40 -2.62
CA GLY A 252 25.09 -0.84 -3.20
C GLY A 252 24.33 -1.34 -4.45
N ILE A 253 24.05 -0.45 -5.41
CA ILE A 253 23.32 -0.75 -6.65
C ILE A 253 24.07 -1.80 -7.50
N GLY A 254 25.41 -1.74 -7.52
CA GLY A 254 26.23 -2.69 -8.29
C GLY A 254 26.05 -4.14 -7.84
N GLU A 255 26.01 -4.38 -6.53
CA GLU A 255 25.78 -5.72 -5.98
C GLU A 255 24.34 -6.20 -6.24
N LEU A 256 23.36 -5.31 -6.10
CA LEU A 256 21.97 -5.61 -6.47
C LEU A 256 21.85 -6.00 -7.95
N GLN A 257 22.52 -5.28 -8.85
CA GLN A 257 22.54 -5.57 -10.29
C GLN A 257 23.21 -6.92 -10.59
N LYS A 258 24.32 -7.23 -9.93
CA LYS A 258 25.01 -8.52 -10.05
C LYS A 258 24.08 -9.67 -9.64
N LYS A 259 23.42 -9.55 -8.48
CA LYS A 259 22.47 -10.55 -7.98
C LYS A 259 21.23 -10.67 -8.87
N TYR A 260 20.72 -9.56 -9.40
CA TYR A 260 19.63 -9.55 -10.36
C TYR A 260 19.99 -10.34 -11.62
N LYS A 261 21.16 -10.10 -12.23
CA LYS A 261 21.62 -10.85 -13.41
C LYS A 261 21.77 -12.35 -13.10
N ALA A 262 22.42 -12.70 -11.98
CA ALA A 262 22.60 -14.09 -11.57
C ALA A 262 21.26 -14.82 -11.39
N ARG A 263 20.29 -14.16 -10.73
CA ARG A 263 18.96 -14.74 -10.52
C ARG A 263 18.15 -14.80 -11.81
N GLY A 264 18.30 -13.84 -12.70
CA GLY A 264 17.71 -13.86 -14.04
C GLY A 264 18.14 -15.07 -14.86
N MET A 265 19.43 -15.42 -14.85
CA MET A 265 19.93 -16.64 -15.50
C MET A 265 19.29 -17.91 -14.92
N LEU A 266 19.21 -18.01 -13.59
CA LEU A 266 18.56 -19.13 -12.90
C LEU A 266 17.06 -19.25 -13.25
N ILE A 267 16.35 -18.12 -13.35
CA ILE A 267 14.95 -18.09 -13.77
C ILE A 267 14.83 -18.61 -15.20
N SER A 268 15.64 -18.11 -16.12
CA SER A 268 15.61 -18.54 -17.53
C SER A 268 15.91 -20.04 -17.71
N GLU A 269 16.83 -20.58 -16.92
CA GLU A 269 17.14 -22.01 -16.91
C GLU A 269 15.96 -22.84 -16.39
N ARG A 270 15.46 -22.53 -15.20
CA ARG A 270 14.36 -23.27 -14.57
C ARG A 270 13.04 -23.14 -15.30
N LYS A 271 12.81 -22.02 -16.01
CA LYS A 271 11.59 -21.78 -16.79
C LYS A 271 11.38 -22.84 -17.87
N LYS A 272 12.44 -23.46 -18.40
CA LYS A 272 12.37 -24.53 -19.42
C LYS A 272 11.60 -25.76 -18.97
N HIS A 273 11.59 -26.04 -17.67
CA HIS A 273 10.95 -27.21 -17.06
C HIS A 273 9.80 -26.84 -16.13
N PHE A 274 9.42 -25.55 -16.09
CA PHE A 274 8.47 -25.06 -15.12
C PHE A 274 7.03 -25.25 -15.61
N VAL A 275 6.21 -25.87 -14.76
CA VAL A 275 4.76 -25.96 -14.94
C VAL A 275 4.08 -25.01 -13.95
N ALA A 276 3.31 -24.06 -14.46
CA ALA A 276 2.59 -23.09 -13.65
C ALA A 276 1.60 -23.78 -12.71
N ARG A 277 1.59 -23.35 -11.45
CA ARG A 277 0.63 -23.84 -10.46
C ARG A 277 -0.53 -22.85 -10.37
N LYS A 278 -1.74 -23.40 -10.26
CA LYS A 278 -2.91 -22.60 -9.88
C LYS A 278 -2.96 -22.53 -8.36
N TYR A 279 -3.26 -21.35 -7.84
CA TYR A 279 -3.50 -21.10 -6.43
C TYR A 279 -4.93 -20.59 -6.27
N GLU A 280 -5.58 -21.01 -5.19
CA GLU A 280 -6.91 -20.52 -4.83
C GLU A 280 -6.79 -19.12 -4.23
N VAL A 281 -7.66 -18.21 -4.69
CA VAL A 281 -7.63 -16.81 -4.26
C VAL A 281 -8.40 -16.67 -2.95
N ASN A 282 -7.71 -16.24 -1.91
CA ASN A 282 -8.29 -15.95 -0.61
C ASN A 282 -8.25 -14.43 -0.36
N LEU A 283 -9.41 -13.82 -0.14
CA LEU A 283 -9.49 -12.40 0.24
C LEU A 283 -9.09 -12.18 1.71
N TYR A 284 -9.48 -13.13 2.55
CA TYR A 284 -9.24 -13.12 3.98
C TYR A 284 -8.82 -14.51 4.42
N ASN A 285 -7.69 -14.61 5.10
CA ASN A 285 -7.18 -15.87 5.64
C ASN A 285 -7.17 -15.78 7.18
N PRO A 286 -8.23 -16.26 7.87
CA PRO A 286 -8.30 -16.20 9.33
C PRO A 286 -7.20 -17.02 10.00
N ASP A 287 -6.75 -18.09 9.36
CA ASP A 287 -5.76 -19.03 9.92
C ASP A 287 -4.33 -18.45 9.93
N TYR A 288 -4.11 -17.32 9.25
CA TYR A 288 -2.83 -16.61 9.18
C TYR A 288 -2.86 -15.30 9.99
N GLU A 289 -3.44 -15.33 11.19
CA GLU A 289 -3.44 -14.19 12.14
C GLU A 289 -2.02 -13.77 12.60
N ASP A 290 -0.98 -14.55 12.32
CA ASP A 290 0.35 -14.45 12.95
C ASP A 290 1.43 -13.63 12.20
N ASP A 291 1.04 -12.82 11.21
CA ASP A 291 1.98 -11.94 10.47
C ASP A 291 2.55 -10.77 11.33
N ILE A 292 2.27 -10.76 12.64
CA ILE A 292 2.91 -9.90 13.64
C ILE A 292 4.39 -10.29 13.86
N ARG A 293 4.85 -11.44 13.32
CA ARG A 293 6.21 -11.94 13.55
C ARG A 293 7.03 -12.13 12.26
N PRO A 294 7.54 -11.05 11.63
CA PRO A 294 8.41 -11.18 10.46
C PRO A 294 9.72 -11.95 10.73
N ASN A 295 10.07 -12.22 11.99
CA ASN A 295 11.29 -12.95 12.36
C ASN A 295 11.07 -14.38 12.84
N LEU A 296 9.84 -14.89 12.97
CA LEU A 296 9.63 -16.27 13.41
C LEU A 296 9.39 -17.21 12.23
N LYS A 297 10.54 -17.73 11.75
CA LYS A 297 10.75 -19.06 11.16
C LYS A 297 10.59 -19.20 9.64
N PHE A 298 11.39 -18.45 8.88
CA PHE A 298 11.88 -18.95 7.59
C PHE A 298 12.49 -20.37 7.73
N GLY A 299 13.10 -20.68 8.88
CA GLY A 299 13.63 -22.01 9.19
C GLY A 299 12.58 -23.14 9.22
N LYS A 300 11.35 -22.90 9.71
CA LYS A 300 10.30 -23.95 9.70
C LYS A 300 9.67 -24.14 8.33
N ILE A 301 9.55 -23.08 7.54
CA ILE A 301 9.10 -23.20 6.15
C ILE A 301 10.15 -23.94 5.33
N GLN A 302 11.44 -23.67 5.57
CA GLN A 302 12.51 -24.42 4.92
C GLN A 302 12.52 -25.89 5.37
N GLU A 303 12.35 -26.20 6.67
CA GLU A 303 12.16 -27.58 7.14
C GLU A 303 10.93 -28.25 6.50
N PHE A 304 9.80 -27.53 6.36
CA PHE A 304 8.59 -28.07 5.74
C PHE A 304 8.77 -28.31 4.23
N ILE A 305 9.48 -27.41 3.54
CA ILE A 305 9.87 -27.58 2.15
C ILE A 305 10.82 -28.76 2.01
N ASP A 306 11.86 -28.85 2.84
CA ASP A 306 12.88 -29.91 2.83
C ASP A 306 12.28 -31.27 3.19
N GLN A 307 11.28 -31.32 4.08
CA GLN A 307 10.52 -32.53 4.39
C GLN A 307 9.64 -32.98 3.22
N ARG A 308 9.13 -32.05 2.39
CA ARG A 308 8.33 -32.38 1.19
C ARG A 308 9.19 -32.62 -0.06
N THR A 309 10.39 -32.07 -0.15
CA THR A 309 11.30 -32.25 -1.29
C THR A 309 12.30 -33.38 -1.07
N LYS A 310 12.44 -33.91 0.15
CA LYS A 310 13.12 -35.20 0.34
C LYS A 310 12.38 -36.27 -0.46
N PRO A 311 13.01 -36.89 -1.47
CA PRO A 311 12.40 -37.98 -2.21
C PRO A 311 12.05 -39.08 -1.20
N LYS A 312 10.75 -39.44 -1.12
CA LYS A 312 10.30 -40.62 -0.39
C LYS A 312 11.03 -41.81 -0.98
N ASN A 313 12.04 -42.30 -0.25
CA ASN A 313 12.80 -43.53 -0.49
C ASN A 313 12.63 -44.08 -1.92
N GLU A 314 13.45 -43.60 -2.85
CA GLU A 314 13.81 -44.43 -3.98
C GLU A 314 14.39 -45.73 -3.39
N LYS A 315 13.58 -46.79 -3.39
CA LYS A 315 14.08 -48.15 -3.29
C LYS A 315 15.20 -48.22 -4.32
N LYS A 316 16.45 -48.32 -3.85
CA LYS A 316 17.59 -48.69 -4.68
C LYS A 316 17.25 -50.01 -5.36
N ILE A 317 16.71 -49.93 -6.57
CA ILE A 317 16.80 -51.04 -7.51
C ILE A 317 18.27 -51.02 -7.92
N GLN A 318 19.07 -51.92 -7.33
CA GLN A 318 20.38 -52.25 -7.86
C GLN A 318 20.15 -52.86 -9.24
N VAL A 319 20.15 -52.03 -10.27
CA VAL A 319 20.37 -52.48 -11.65
C VAL A 319 21.87 -52.68 -11.79
N SER A 320 22.31 -53.93 -11.69
CA SER A 320 23.64 -54.34 -12.11
C SER A 320 23.81 -54.04 -13.59
N LEU A 321 24.59 -53.00 -13.91
CA LEU A 321 25.03 -52.71 -15.28
C LEU A 321 25.98 -53.84 -15.73
N PRO A 322 25.70 -54.52 -16.85
CA PRO A 322 26.66 -55.42 -17.47
C PRO A 322 27.83 -54.60 -18.02
N SER A 323 29.04 -55.05 -17.73
CA SER A 323 30.29 -54.52 -18.26
C SER A 323 30.36 -54.77 -19.77
N THR A 324 30.12 -53.74 -20.58
CA THR A 324 30.32 -53.80 -22.03
C THR A 324 31.68 -53.21 -22.37
N SER A 325 32.60 -54.10 -22.72
CA SER A 325 33.79 -53.83 -23.50
C SER A 325 33.42 -53.12 -24.81
N ILE A 326 34.19 -52.09 -25.16
CA ILE A 326 34.15 -51.36 -26.43
C ILE A 326 34.66 -52.28 -27.55
N PRO A 327 33.97 -52.35 -28.70
CA PRO A 327 34.66 -52.49 -29.96
C PRO A 327 34.33 -51.36 -30.94
N GLU A 328 35.23 -51.26 -31.89
CA GLU A 328 35.48 -50.18 -32.83
C GLU A 328 34.38 -49.87 -33.84
N ALA A 329 34.58 -48.71 -34.46
CA ALA A 329 33.80 -48.09 -35.50
C ALA A 329 33.58 -48.97 -36.75
N SER A 330 32.37 -48.87 -37.32
CA SER A 330 32.16 -49.02 -38.75
C SER A 330 31.13 -48.01 -39.24
N LYS A 331 31.53 -47.27 -40.28
CA LYS A 331 30.71 -46.34 -41.07
C LYS A 331 29.60 -47.10 -41.80
N SER A 332 28.41 -46.50 -41.90
CA SER A 332 27.58 -46.65 -43.10
C SER A 332 26.58 -45.50 -43.24
N GLU A 333 26.44 -45.09 -44.49
CA GLU A 333 25.66 -44.01 -45.08
C GLU A 333 24.17 -44.32 -45.24
N VAL A 334 23.38 -43.23 -45.35
CA VAL A 334 22.18 -43.01 -46.19
C VAL A 334 20.92 -43.84 -45.89
N SER A 335 19.81 -43.15 -45.58
CA SER A 335 18.65 -43.05 -46.48
C SER A 335 17.45 -42.33 -45.82
N SER A 336 16.91 -41.39 -46.60
CA SER A 336 15.60 -40.73 -46.49
C SER A 336 14.42 -41.70 -46.50
N THR A 337 13.33 -41.38 -45.80
CA THR A 337 11.98 -41.24 -46.40
C THR A 337 10.92 -40.77 -45.41
N ASN A 338 9.93 -40.10 -45.99
CA ASN A 338 8.71 -39.54 -45.43
C ASN A 338 7.85 -40.59 -44.68
N ASN A 339 7.01 -40.12 -43.77
CA ASN A 339 5.58 -40.42 -43.83
C ASN A 339 4.76 -39.42 -43.01
N ALA A 340 3.77 -38.86 -43.70
CA ALA A 340 2.60 -38.19 -43.14
C ALA A 340 1.58 -39.23 -42.65
N GLU A 341 0.52 -38.71 -42.02
CA GLU A 341 -0.77 -39.37 -41.77
C GLU A 341 -0.84 -40.31 -40.54
N GLN A 342 -1.54 -39.91 -39.48
CA GLN A 342 -2.99 -40.15 -39.33
C GLN A 342 -3.52 -39.69 -37.97
N LEU A 343 -4.69 -39.05 -38.04
CA LEU A 343 -5.60 -38.77 -36.93
C LEU A 343 -6.12 -40.08 -36.31
N ALA A 344 -6.15 -40.15 -34.98
CA ALA A 344 -7.12 -40.97 -34.26
C ALA A 344 -7.50 -40.29 -32.95
N VAL A 345 -8.69 -39.69 -32.97
CA VAL A 345 -9.44 -39.21 -31.80
C VAL A 345 -9.96 -40.44 -31.06
N VAL A 346 -9.50 -40.67 -29.83
CA VAL A 346 -10.09 -41.65 -28.91
C VAL A 346 -10.68 -40.88 -27.74
N GLN A 347 -11.99 -40.61 -27.82
CA GLN A 347 -12.79 -40.22 -26.67
C GLN A 347 -13.02 -41.47 -25.80
N SER A 348 -12.55 -41.43 -24.55
CA SER A 348 -12.89 -42.42 -23.54
C SER A 348 -13.99 -41.83 -22.63
N PRO A 349 -15.10 -42.55 -22.36
CA PRO A 349 -16.15 -42.06 -21.47
C PRO A 349 -15.72 -42.15 -20.00
N LEU A 350 -16.02 -41.10 -19.23
CA LEU A 350 -15.90 -41.09 -17.77
C LEU A 350 -16.93 -42.06 -17.14
N PRO A 351 -16.55 -42.86 -16.13
CA PRO A 351 -17.50 -43.63 -15.35
C PRO A 351 -18.22 -42.72 -14.34
N SER A 352 -19.54 -42.85 -14.30
CA SER A 352 -20.44 -42.27 -13.30
C SER A 352 -20.23 -42.96 -11.95
N THR A 353 -19.71 -42.22 -10.97
CA THR A 353 -19.62 -42.69 -9.58
C THR A 353 -20.85 -42.19 -8.82
N SER A 354 -21.64 -43.15 -8.34
CA SER A 354 -22.76 -42.98 -7.44
C SER A 354 -22.31 -42.44 -6.08
N ILE A 355 -23.10 -41.51 -5.55
CA ILE A 355 -22.98 -40.95 -4.21
C ILE A 355 -23.64 -41.95 -3.24
N PRO A 356 -22.94 -42.45 -2.19
CA PRO A 356 -23.59 -43.15 -1.10
C PRO A 356 -24.13 -42.16 -0.06
N GLU A 357 -25.30 -42.50 0.45
CA GLU A 357 -26.09 -41.80 1.47
C GLU A 357 -25.31 -41.54 2.76
N ALA A 358 -25.55 -40.36 3.33
CA ALA A 358 -25.05 -39.93 4.61
C ALA A 358 -25.75 -40.66 5.76
N SER A 359 -25.00 -41.46 6.50
CA SER A 359 -25.38 -41.97 7.81
C SER A 359 -25.03 -40.96 8.91
N LYS A 360 -26.00 -40.77 9.81
CA LYS A 360 -25.94 -39.95 11.02
C LYS A 360 -24.88 -40.50 12.00
N SER A 361 -24.05 -39.64 12.56
CA SER A 361 -23.36 -39.83 13.85
C SER A 361 -23.43 -38.49 14.60
N GLU A 362 -24.32 -38.37 15.57
CA GLU A 362 -24.11 -38.62 17.01
C GLU A 362 -23.11 -37.65 17.66
N ASN A 363 -23.72 -36.72 18.41
CA ASN A 363 -23.10 -35.72 19.26
C ASN A 363 -22.22 -36.37 20.33
N THR A 364 -20.98 -35.90 20.45
CA THR A 364 -20.22 -36.01 21.71
C THR A 364 -19.73 -34.61 22.08
N GLU A 365 -20.44 -34.00 23.04
CA GLU A 365 -20.02 -32.79 23.73
C GLU A 365 -18.73 -33.09 24.51
N SER A 366 -17.65 -32.41 24.15
CA SER A 366 -16.47 -32.30 25.00
C SER A 366 -16.34 -30.84 25.46
N ASN A 367 -16.59 -30.65 26.75
CA ASN A 367 -16.28 -29.44 27.50
C ASN A 367 -14.76 -29.26 27.53
N GLU A 368 -14.20 -28.45 26.62
CA GLU A 368 -12.84 -27.91 26.77
C GLU A 368 -12.91 -26.51 27.39
N GLN A 369 -12.61 -26.48 28.68
CA GLN A 369 -12.40 -25.29 29.48
C GLN A 369 -11.17 -24.55 28.95
N MET A 370 -11.37 -23.44 28.23
CA MET A 370 -10.28 -22.54 27.85
C MET A 370 -9.64 -21.93 29.11
N PRO A 371 -8.31 -21.97 29.27
CA PRO A 371 -7.64 -21.30 30.37
C PRO A 371 -7.73 -19.77 30.18
N PRO A 372 -7.95 -19.01 31.26
CA PRO A 372 -7.96 -17.56 31.19
C PRO A 372 -6.50 -17.10 31.25
N ASP A 373 -5.88 -16.82 30.10
CA ASP A 373 -4.56 -16.22 30.10
C ASP A 373 -4.51 -14.92 29.30
N GLN A 374 -4.80 -13.86 30.04
CA GLN A 374 -4.57 -12.46 29.72
C GLN A 374 -3.07 -12.18 29.62
N ASN A 375 -2.43 -12.65 28.54
CA ASN A 375 -1.10 -12.17 28.19
C ASN A 375 -1.25 -10.96 27.26
N VAL A 376 -1.27 -9.77 27.88
CA VAL A 376 -0.96 -8.51 27.19
C VAL A 376 0.50 -8.64 26.71
N LEU A 377 0.66 -9.14 25.48
CA LEU A 377 1.95 -9.43 24.87
C LEU A 377 2.79 -8.15 24.79
N PRO A 378 4.09 -8.18 25.16
CA PRO A 378 4.98 -7.03 25.02
C PRO A 378 5.15 -6.70 23.53
N LEU A 379 4.37 -5.73 23.07
CA LEU A 379 4.36 -5.21 21.72
C LEU A 379 5.72 -4.54 21.44
N ASN A 380 6.39 -4.95 20.36
CA ASN A 380 7.59 -4.33 19.76
C ASN A 380 8.93 -4.53 20.48
N LYS A 381 9.44 -5.77 20.59
CA LYS A 381 10.88 -5.93 20.34
C LYS A 381 11.11 -5.57 18.88
N MET A 382 11.89 -4.51 18.62
CA MET A 382 12.30 -4.17 17.25
C MET A 382 12.84 -5.45 16.60
N PRO A 383 12.46 -5.73 15.33
CA PRO A 383 13.01 -6.87 14.63
C PRO A 383 14.53 -6.79 14.72
N GLU A 384 15.13 -7.91 15.10
CA GLU A 384 16.57 -8.12 15.06
C GLU A 384 17.13 -7.53 13.77
N LYS A 385 18.26 -6.82 13.84
CA LYS A 385 18.82 -6.06 12.73
C LYS A 385 18.79 -6.93 11.46
N ARG A 386 17.98 -6.52 10.48
CA ARG A 386 17.95 -7.20 9.18
C ARG A 386 19.33 -7.07 8.56
N ASP A 387 19.86 -8.20 8.12
CA ASP A 387 21.13 -8.22 7.40
C ASP A 387 20.97 -7.60 6.00
N LEU A 388 22.10 -7.21 5.42
CA LEU A 388 22.17 -6.62 4.10
C LEU A 388 21.64 -7.58 3.00
N GLU A 389 21.78 -8.89 3.21
CA GLU A 389 21.29 -9.93 2.31
C GLU A 389 19.77 -9.95 2.21
N THR A 390 19.07 -9.88 3.35
CA THR A 390 17.60 -9.79 3.40
C THR A 390 17.10 -8.54 2.68
N ASP A 391 17.83 -7.43 2.79
CA ASP A 391 17.47 -6.20 2.08
C ASP A 391 17.64 -6.32 0.56
N TYR A 392 18.71 -6.94 0.09
CA TYR A 392 18.87 -7.23 -1.35
C TYR A 392 17.82 -8.20 -1.85
N ALA A 393 17.53 -9.27 -1.09
CA ALA A 393 16.47 -10.22 -1.36
C ALA A 393 15.12 -9.53 -1.56
N ASN A 394 14.72 -8.66 -0.62
CA ASN A 394 13.47 -7.91 -0.70
C ASN A 394 13.42 -6.95 -1.92
N SER A 395 14.54 -6.32 -2.26
CA SER A 395 14.62 -5.45 -3.45
C SER A 395 14.46 -6.24 -4.74
N LEU A 396 15.15 -7.37 -4.87
CA LEU A 396 15.06 -8.25 -6.04
C LEU A 396 13.67 -8.85 -6.20
N PHE A 397 13.06 -9.29 -5.10
CA PHE A 397 11.69 -9.80 -5.07
C PHE A 397 10.72 -8.82 -5.74
N ARG A 398 10.78 -7.53 -5.36
CA ARG A 398 9.96 -6.47 -5.95
C ARG A 398 10.30 -6.20 -7.42
N ILE A 399 11.58 -6.17 -7.79
CA ILE A 399 11.99 -5.94 -9.18
C ILE A 399 11.42 -7.04 -10.09
N PHE A 400 11.45 -8.31 -9.67
CA PHE A 400 10.87 -9.40 -10.47
C PHE A 400 9.34 -9.31 -10.60
N ILE A 401 8.65 -8.93 -9.52
CA ILE A 401 7.20 -8.64 -9.58
C ILE A 401 6.91 -7.54 -10.59
N TRP A 402 7.66 -6.44 -10.55
CA TRP A 402 7.46 -5.30 -11.44
C TRP A 402 7.77 -5.65 -12.89
N GLN A 403 8.87 -6.37 -13.12
CA GLN A 403 9.26 -6.83 -14.44
C GLN A 403 8.18 -7.72 -15.05
N ASP A 404 7.69 -8.71 -14.30
CA ASP A 404 6.64 -9.62 -14.77
C ASP A 404 5.32 -8.88 -15.04
N ALA A 405 4.92 -7.95 -14.15
CA ALA A 405 3.73 -7.13 -14.34
C ALA A 405 3.79 -6.29 -15.62
N LEU A 406 4.94 -5.65 -15.87
CA LEU A 406 5.17 -4.88 -17.09
C LEU A 406 5.21 -5.77 -18.33
N ASN A 407 5.82 -6.95 -18.24
CA ASN A 407 5.80 -7.93 -19.34
C ASN A 407 4.37 -8.37 -19.66
N ASP A 408 3.53 -8.63 -18.66
CA ASP A 408 2.12 -8.94 -18.88
C ASP A 408 1.40 -7.79 -19.60
N ILE A 409 1.60 -6.54 -19.15
CA ILE A 409 1.00 -5.37 -19.81
C ILE A 409 1.48 -5.26 -21.27
N MET A 410 2.77 -5.44 -21.54
CA MET A 410 3.34 -5.33 -22.89
C MET A 410 2.89 -6.46 -23.82
N ASN A 411 2.76 -7.68 -23.30
CA ASN A 411 2.39 -8.87 -24.07
C ASN A 411 0.89 -8.91 -24.36
N TYR A 412 0.06 -8.67 -23.35
CA TYR A 412 -1.40 -8.73 -23.49
C TYR A 412 -2.04 -7.42 -23.96
N LYS A 413 -1.33 -6.29 -23.82
CA LYS A 413 -1.78 -4.94 -24.21
C LYS A 413 -3.22 -4.60 -23.76
N PRO A 414 -3.59 -4.85 -22.49
CA PRO A 414 -4.97 -4.60 -22.05
C PRO A 414 -5.22 -3.09 -22.00
N VAL A 415 -5.92 -2.53 -22.99
CA VAL A 415 -6.17 -1.08 -23.13
C VAL A 415 -6.80 -0.50 -21.85
N PHE A 416 -7.76 -1.22 -21.28
CA PHE A 416 -8.45 -0.85 -20.04
C PHE A 416 -7.89 -1.56 -18.80
N GLY A 417 -6.68 -2.12 -18.88
CA GLY A 417 -6.06 -2.92 -17.83
C GLY A 417 -6.74 -4.27 -17.63
N PHE A 418 -6.12 -5.11 -16.82
CA PHE A 418 -6.67 -6.40 -16.44
C PHE A 418 -7.93 -6.23 -15.57
N ASP A 419 -8.78 -7.26 -15.54
CA ASP A 419 -9.98 -7.24 -14.70
C ASP A 419 -9.64 -7.02 -13.22
N PHE A 420 -10.54 -6.32 -12.54
CA PHE A 420 -10.49 -6.26 -11.09
C PHE A 420 -10.69 -7.67 -10.54
N GLY A 421 -9.87 -8.05 -9.56
CA GLY A 421 -9.93 -9.37 -8.96
C GLY A 421 -9.04 -10.41 -9.66
N LYS A 422 -8.56 -10.17 -10.89
CA LYS A 422 -7.61 -11.10 -11.53
C LYS A 422 -6.35 -11.24 -10.64
N PRO A 423 -6.02 -12.42 -10.10
CA PRO A 423 -4.84 -12.57 -9.28
C PRO A 423 -3.58 -12.30 -10.10
N PHE A 424 -2.63 -11.56 -9.53
CA PHE A 424 -1.31 -11.39 -10.14
C PHE A 424 -0.40 -12.52 -9.67
N LEU A 425 0.18 -13.23 -10.64
CA LEU A 425 1.03 -14.39 -10.41
C LEU A 425 2.37 -14.19 -11.12
N SER A 426 3.35 -13.61 -10.41
CA SER A 426 4.69 -13.42 -10.96
C SER A 426 5.33 -14.75 -11.39
N HIS A 427 5.57 -14.89 -12.69
CA HIS A 427 6.22 -16.05 -13.29
C HIS A 427 7.63 -16.28 -12.74
N SER A 428 8.41 -15.21 -12.61
CA SER A 428 9.78 -15.22 -12.09
C SER A 428 9.81 -15.75 -10.65
N LEU A 429 8.88 -15.28 -9.82
CA LEU A 429 8.77 -15.78 -8.45
C LEU A 429 8.29 -17.24 -8.44
N GLN A 430 7.34 -17.65 -9.28
CA GLN A 430 6.82 -19.02 -9.29
C GLN A 430 7.90 -20.03 -9.65
N VAL A 431 8.69 -19.71 -10.69
CA VAL A 431 9.84 -20.51 -11.13
C VAL A 431 10.87 -20.68 -10.00
N THR A 432 11.08 -19.62 -9.21
CA THR A 432 12.05 -19.63 -8.10
C THR A 432 11.46 -20.09 -6.77
N LYS A 433 10.14 -20.33 -6.71
CA LYS A 433 9.42 -20.70 -5.48
C LYS A 433 9.56 -19.67 -4.34
N TRP A 434 9.76 -18.40 -4.67
CA TRP A 434 10.12 -17.39 -3.67
C TRP A 434 8.91 -16.84 -2.89
N ALA A 435 7.72 -16.80 -3.50
CA ALA A 435 6.47 -16.33 -2.89
C ALA A 435 5.52 -17.48 -2.51
N ILE A 436 6.05 -18.65 -2.14
CA ILE A 436 5.20 -19.79 -1.72
C ILE A 436 4.29 -19.41 -0.55
N SER A 437 4.80 -18.64 0.41
CA SER A 437 4.00 -18.18 1.55
C SER A 437 2.83 -17.30 1.12
N ASP A 438 3.09 -16.32 0.24
CA ASP A 438 2.07 -15.37 -0.22
C ASP A 438 1.00 -16.08 -1.07
N TRP A 439 1.39 -16.96 -1.99
CA TRP A 439 0.41 -17.72 -2.77
C TRP A 439 -0.35 -18.76 -1.94
N GLY A 440 0.31 -19.40 -0.97
CA GLY A 440 -0.35 -20.34 -0.09
C GLY A 440 -1.39 -19.66 0.82
N ARG A 441 -1.09 -18.43 1.26
CA ARG A 441 -1.99 -17.64 2.11
C ARG A 441 -3.10 -16.97 1.31
N ASP A 442 -2.72 -16.19 0.29
CA ASP A 442 -3.60 -15.24 -0.39
C ASP A 442 -3.99 -15.70 -1.81
N GLY A 443 -3.20 -16.58 -2.44
CA GLY A 443 -3.41 -17.02 -3.82
C GLY A 443 -2.84 -16.06 -4.88
N TRP A 444 -2.20 -14.98 -4.47
CA TRP A 444 -1.63 -13.95 -5.35
C TRP A 444 -0.51 -13.19 -4.64
N VAL A 445 0.17 -12.30 -5.36
CA VAL A 445 1.25 -11.47 -4.81
C VAL A 445 0.99 -9.99 -5.06
N CYS A 446 1.15 -9.20 -4.01
CA CYS A 446 1.18 -7.74 -4.00
C CYS A 446 2.23 -7.17 -4.97
N PHE A 447 1.89 -6.10 -5.70
CA PHE A 447 2.84 -5.42 -6.58
C PHE A 447 3.93 -4.67 -5.81
N HIS A 448 3.66 -4.27 -4.57
CA HIS A 448 4.53 -3.40 -3.77
C HIS A 448 4.93 -2.12 -4.51
N ASN A 449 4.07 -1.60 -5.39
CA ASN A 449 4.21 -0.34 -6.10
C ASN A 449 2.83 0.11 -6.55
N GLY A 450 2.31 1.17 -5.91
CA GLY A 450 0.96 1.66 -6.18
C GLY A 450 0.75 2.13 -7.62
N TYR A 451 1.80 2.62 -8.30
CA TYR A 451 1.69 3.06 -9.68
C TYR A 451 1.63 1.88 -10.66
N ILE A 452 2.43 0.84 -10.45
CA ILE A 452 2.39 -0.36 -11.28
C ILE A 452 1.05 -1.08 -11.11
N ASP A 453 0.51 -1.17 -9.89
CA ASP A 453 -0.80 -1.77 -9.66
C ASP A 453 -1.92 -1.01 -10.40
N ILE A 454 -1.99 0.32 -10.25
CA ILE A 454 -3.00 1.12 -10.98
C ILE A 454 -2.84 0.94 -12.50
N LEU A 455 -1.62 0.93 -13.02
CA LEU A 455 -1.34 0.69 -14.44
C LEU A 455 -1.79 -0.70 -14.88
N TYR A 456 -1.49 -1.73 -14.10
CA TYR A 456 -1.89 -3.11 -14.36
C TYR A 456 -3.42 -3.27 -14.37
N ARG A 457 -4.13 -2.61 -13.45
CA ARG A 457 -5.59 -2.71 -13.28
C ARG A 457 -6.41 -1.84 -14.23
N SER A 458 -5.88 -0.71 -14.68
CA SER A 458 -6.64 0.25 -15.50
C SER A 458 -6.04 0.60 -16.86
N GLY A 459 -4.85 0.08 -17.20
CA GLY A 459 -4.23 0.26 -18.51
C GLY A 459 -3.99 1.73 -18.82
N VAL A 460 -4.41 2.21 -19.99
CA VAL A 460 -4.20 3.60 -20.43
C VAL A 460 -4.90 4.62 -19.52
N LEU A 461 -6.01 4.24 -18.88
CA LEU A 461 -6.72 5.14 -17.96
C LEU A 461 -5.86 5.51 -16.74
N SER A 462 -4.92 4.65 -16.33
CA SER A 462 -3.95 4.97 -15.28
C SER A 462 -3.08 6.16 -15.62
N ILE A 463 -2.69 6.30 -16.90
CA ILE A 463 -1.80 7.38 -17.35
C ILE A 463 -2.54 8.71 -17.23
N ILE A 464 -3.81 8.75 -17.67
CA ILE A 464 -4.68 9.92 -17.51
C ILE A 464 -4.84 10.26 -16.03
N PHE A 465 -5.08 9.24 -15.20
CA PHE A 465 -5.22 9.39 -13.75
C PHE A 465 -3.95 9.94 -13.08
N PHE A 466 -2.77 9.44 -13.45
CA PHE A 466 -1.49 9.95 -12.94
C PHE A 466 -1.19 11.36 -13.39
N ILE A 467 -1.40 11.68 -14.67
CA ILE A 467 -1.24 13.03 -15.20
C ILE A 467 -2.16 13.99 -14.44
N PHE A 468 -3.40 13.58 -14.19
CA PHE A 468 -4.35 14.39 -13.42
C PHE A 468 -3.88 14.63 -11.98
N ILE A 469 -3.52 13.58 -11.23
CA ILE A 469 -3.09 13.71 -9.83
C ILE A 469 -1.80 14.50 -9.70
N LEU A 470 -0.79 14.19 -10.51
CA LEU A 470 0.49 14.89 -10.51
C LEU A 470 0.31 16.34 -10.95
N GLY A 471 -0.52 16.59 -11.97
CA GLY A 471 -0.89 17.93 -12.41
C GLY A 471 -1.53 18.75 -11.28
N MET A 472 -2.47 18.15 -10.54
CA MET A 472 -3.10 18.78 -9.37
C MET A 472 -2.09 19.05 -8.24
N LEU A 473 -1.17 18.13 -7.97
CA LEU A 473 -0.09 18.35 -7.01
C LEU A 473 0.82 19.50 -7.43
N LEU A 474 1.24 19.56 -8.69
CA LEU A 474 2.05 20.65 -9.23
C LEU A 474 1.32 22.00 -9.14
N ILE A 475 0.02 22.02 -9.41
CA ILE A 475 -0.84 23.20 -9.24
C ILE A 475 -0.87 23.64 -7.77
N MET A 476 -1.00 22.72 -6.81
CA MET A 476 -0.93 23.04 -5.37
C MET A 476 0.44 23.57 -4.95
N VAL A 477 1.53 22.95 -5.44
CA VAL A 477 2.91 23.42 -5.19
C VAL A 477 3.08 24.84 -5.71
N ARG A 478 2.74 25.09 -6.99
CA ARG A 478 2.80 26.41 -7.60
C ARG A 478 1.98 27.43 -6.81
N LYS A 479 0.74 27.10 -6.46
CA LYS A 479 -0.13 27.99 -5.68
C LYS A 479 0.47 28.31 -4.32
N SER A 480 1.05 27.32 -3.62
CA SER A 480 1.71 27.51 -2.32
C SER A 480 2.85 28.53 -2.39
N PHE A 481 3.66 28.47 -3.46
CA PHE A 481 4.70 29.46 -3.73
C PHE A 481 4.12 30.84 -4.09
N GLN A 482 3.13 30.90 -4.98
CA GLN A 482 2.49 32.15 -5.40
C GLN A 482 1.89 32.93 -4.22
N VAL A 483 1.22 32.24 -3.29
CA VAL A 483 0.66 32.86 -2.09
C VAL A 483 1.65 32.97 -0.94
N SER A 484 2.91 32.55 -1.14
CA SER A 484 3.95 32.51 -0.10
C SER A 484 3.49 31.80 1.19
N SER A 485 2.66 30.76 1.04
CA SER A 485 2.07 30.06 2.19
C SER A 485 2.98 28.97 2.70
N ILE A 486 3.59 29.21 3.86
CA ILE A 486 4.40 28.22 4.58
C ILE A 486 3.60 26.95 4.89
N ASN A 487 2.35 27.09 5.35
CA ASN A 487 1.49 25.94 5.60
C ASN A 487 1.22 25.18 4.30
N GLY A 488 1.05 25.88 3.18
CA GLY A 488 0.91 25.27 1.85
C GLY A 488 2.12 24.42 1.44
N ILE A 489 3.34 24.95 1.61
CA ILE A 489 4.58 24.19 1.38
C ILE A 489 4.68 22.96 2.30
N LEU A 490 4.35 23.11 3.58
CA LEU A 490 4.39 22.00 4.51
C LEU A 490 3.40 20.89 4.14
N LEU A 491 2.14 21.24 3.87
CA LEU A 491 1.11 20.29 3.48
C LEU A 491 1.43 19.59 2.15
N THR A 492 1.89 20.34 1.14
CA THR A 492 2.33 19.74 -0.13
C THR A 492 3.58 18.86 0.04
N GLY A 493 4.47 19.19 0.97
CA GLY A 493 5.59 18.34 1.36
C GLY A 493 5.15 16.97 1.88
N ILE A 494 4.08 16.91 2.69
CA ILE A 494 3.49 15.63 3.11
C ILE A 494 3.01 14.83 1.90
N LEU A 495 2.29 15.46 0.95
CA LEU A 495 1.79 14.75 -0.23
C LEU A 495 2.94 14.21 -1.09
N ILE A 496 4.00 14.99 -1.30
CA ILE A 496 5.21 14.55 -2.01
C ILE A 496 5.83 13.33 -1.31
N ASN A 497 5.90 13.32 0.03
CA ASN A 497 6.40 12.16 0.78
C ASN A 497 5.62 10.88 0.43
N TRP A 498 4.29 10.92 0.50
CA TRP A 498 3.47 9.75 0.23
C TRP A 498 3.53 9.30 -1.23
N PHE A 499 3.51 10.23 -2.19
CA PHE A 499 3.64 9.87 -3.61
C PHE A 499 5.02 9.30 -3.95
N VAL A 500 6.10 9.85 -3.39
CA VAL A 500 7.43 9.22 -3.53
C VAL A 500 7.41 7.81 -2.95
N ALA A 501 6.86 7.63 -1.74
CA ALA A 501 6.82 6.31 -1.11
C ALA A 501 5.95 5.31 -1.89
N ALA A 502 4.88 5.76 -2.58
CA ALA A 502 4.01 4.92 -3.40
C ALA A 502 4.74 4.27 -4.60
N ASN A 503 5.92 4.76 -5.00
CA ASN A 503 6.77 4.10 -6.01
C ASN A 503 7.33 2.75 -5.54
N PHE A 504 7.27 2.46 -4.24
CA PHE A 504 7.86 1.25 -3.68
C PHE A 504 6.94 0.55 -2.68
N LEU A 505 5.71 1.03 -2.50
CA LEU A 505 4.74 0.49 -1.56
C LEU A 505 3.31 0.68 -2.10
N GLU A 506 2.38 -0.15 -1.63
CA GLU A 506 0.94 -0.11 -1.96
C GLU A 506 0.18 0.96 -1.16
N ILE A 507 0.77 2.15 -1.04
CA ILE A 507 0.22 3.24 -0.25
C ILE A 507 -1.16 3.69 -0.78
N LEU A 508 -1.36 3.60 -2.08
CA LEU A 508 -2.59 4.04 -2.76
C LEU A 508 -3.71 3.00 -2.68
N GLU A 509 -3.39 1.74 -2.38
CA GLU A 509 -4.33 0.63 -2.33
C GLU A 509 -4.82 0.37 -0.91
N MET A 510 -3.95 0.49 0.10
CA MET A 510 -4.31 0.05 1.45
C MET A 510 -5.15 1.12 2.20
N PRO A 511 -6.30 0.77 2.79
CA PRO A 511 -7.21 1.73 3.45
C PRO A 511 -6.50 2.62 4.47
N TYR A 512 -5.66 2.00 5.29
CA TYR A 512 -4.97 2.67 6.39
C TYR A 512 -3.92 3.69 5.94
N THR A 513 -3.48 3.69 4.67
CA THR A 513 -2.60 4.73 4.11
C THR A 513 -3.33 5.60 3.10
N ALA A 514 -4.15 5.00 2.23
CA ALA A 514 -4.84 5.68 1.15
C ALA A 514 -5.88 6.67 1.66
N ILE A 515 -6.71 6.29 2.63
CA ILE A 515 -7.78 7.17 3.14
C ILE A 515 -7.20 8.41 3.81
N PRO A 516 -6.22 8.33 4.75
CA PRO A 516 -5.57 9.52 5.29
C PRO A 516 -4.87 10.37 4.22
N LEU A 517 -4.20 9.75 3.25
CA LEU A 517 -3.52 10.44 2.15
C LEU A 517 -4.50 11.24 1.30
N TRP A 518 -5.55 10.61 0.78
CA TRP A 518 -6.53 11.27 -0.08
C TRP A 518 -7.35 12.32 0.66
N SER A 519 -7.66 12.08 1.94
CA SER A 519 -8.29 13.09 2.80
C SER A 519 -7.40 14.32 2.97
N LEU A 520 -6.10 14.11 3.20
CA LEU A 520 -5.14 15.20 3.31
C LEU A 520 -4.94 15.93 1.96
N PHE A 521 -4.99 15.20 0.84
CA PHE A 521 -4.92 15.78 -0.50
C PHE A 521 -6.05 16.78 -0.72
N GLY A 522 -7.30 16.40 -0.43
CA GLY A 522 -8.46 17.28 -0.57
C GLY A 522 -8.45 18.46 0.40
N ILE A 523 -8.05 18.26 1.67
CA ILE A 523 -7.85 19.35 2.64
C ILE A 523 -6.79 20.34 2.15
N THR A 524 -5.67 19.85 1.64
CA THR A 524 -4.57 20.69 1.13
C THR A 524 -5.03 21.52 -0.07
N PHE A 525 -5.75 20.89 -0.99
CA PHE A 525 -6.34 21.58 -2.13
C PHE A 525 -7.34 22.65 -1.68
N ALA A 526 -8.26 22.32 -0.77
CA ALA A 526 -9.23 23.27 -0.24
C ALA A 526 -8.55 24.44 0.50
N TYR A 527 -7.51 24.16 1.29
CA TYR A 527 -6.75 25.18 2.01
C TYR A 527 -6.14 26.24 1.08
N LEU A 528 -5.64 25.81 -0.09
CA LEU A 528 -4.96 26.68 -1.06
C LEU A 528 -5.90 27.43 -2.02
N PHE A 529 -7.05 26.83 -2.35
CA PHE A 529 -7.93 27.33 -3.42
C PHE A 529 -9.28 27.86 -2.95
N LYS A 530 -9.76 27.49 -1.76
CA LYS A 530 -11.03 28.02 -1.23
C LYS A 530 -10.77 29.40 -0.63
N ASN A 531 -11.10 30.44 -1.41
CA ASN A 531 -11.00 31.85 -1.00
C ASN A 531 -11.81 32.11 0.29
N GLU A 532 -11.35 33.05 1.12
CA GLU A 532 -12.02 33.46 2.37
C GLU A 532 -13.25 34.35 2.14
N THR A 533 -13.67 34.53 0.89
CA THR A 533 -14.74 35.45 0.50
C THR A 533 -16.15 34.88 0.66
N THR A 534 -16.31 33.74 1.34
CA THR A 534 -17.60 33.15 1.76
C THR A 534 -17.54 32.83 3.23
#